data_AF-A0A0G1H6Q8-F1
#
_entry.id   AF-A0A0G1H6Q8-F1
#
_cell.length_a   1.000
_cell.length_b   1.000
_cell.length_c   1.000
_cell.angle_alpha   90.00
_cell.angle_beta   90.00
_cell.angle_gamma   90.00
#
_symmetry.space_group_name_H-M   'P 1'
#
loop_
_entity.id
_entity.type
_entity.pdbx_description
1 polymer ?
#
loop_
_entity_poly.entity_id
_entity_poly.type
_entity_poly.pdbx_seq_one_letter_code
_entity_poly.pdbx_strand_id
1 'polypeptide(L)'
;MKALALTDSGNLYGAIEFYKECREQEIKPIIGVDFYVARRTRKDKEARVDNERDRLILLAENNAGYLNLLKLVTDSYLEGFYYKPRIDRELLEKYNDGLIAISTPARHGFAAGESGGESKWYREIFGERFYLGVTPQSLPNLKKKDENIVAIYDVHYLEPADRPVLDTLVSIQGQLRENHTFNKEVDRSFISADQAKEDFRNFPEAIENTVKIADRCNVELELGKWVFPNYVVESGKSYNEELRIIVYSGLEKKKLNKTSEIIERIEYELKIITDKGYAPYFLVAADLLRYAHNHGILTNTRGSAAGSMVTYLSGITTIDPIKYALPFERFLNPDRPSPPDIDLDIADDRRDELIEYARHKYG
;
A
#
# COMPACT_ATOMS: atom_id res chain seq x y z
N MET A 1 -20.61 -4.53 -16.40
CA MET A 1 -19.60 -3.50 -16.09
C MET A 1 -18.24 -4.06 -16.45
N LYS A 2 -17.36 -3.30 -17.12
CA LYS A 2 -16.07 -3.83 -17.60
C LYS A 2 -14.86 -3.35 -16.79
N ALA A 3 -15.01 -2.23 -16.09
CA ALA A 3 -13.98 -1.63 -15.26
C ALA A 3 -14.60 -0.98 -14.03
N LEU A 4 -13.84 -0.89 -12.94
CA LEU A 4 -14.23 -0.22 -11.71
C LEU A 4 -13.03 0.53 -11.14
N ALA A 5 -13.25 1.75 -10.64
CA ALA A 5 -12.22 2.53 -9.97
C ALA A 5 -12.42 2.54 -8.46
N LEU A 6 -11.35 2.29 -7.72
CA LEU A 6 -11.30 2.55 -6.28
C LEU A 6 -10.60 3.89 -6.06
N THR A 7 -11.28 4.84 -5.42
CA THR A 7 -10.79 6.20 -5.15
C THR A 7 -11.02 6.57 -3.69
N ASP A 8 -10.39 5.81 -2.79
CA ASP A 8 -10.51 6.03 -1.35
C ASP A 8 -9.99 7.41 -0.93
N SER A 9 -10.52 7.91 0.20
CA SER A 9 -10.21 9.24 0.70
C SER A 9 -8.78 9.31 1.27
N GLY A 10 -7.84 9.78 0.45
CA GLY A 10 -6.45 10.08 0.83
C GLY A 10 -5.64 8.86 1.25
N ASN A 11 -5.99 7.64 0.80
CA ASN A 11 -5.25 6.42 1.11
C ASN A 11 -5.42 5.35 0.01
N LEU A 12 -4.65 4.27 0.12
CA LEU A 12 -4.67 3.10 -0.77
C LEU A 12 -4.85 1.79 0.00
N TYR A 13 -5.50 1.81 1.17
CA TYR A 13 -5.54 0.64 2.05
C TYR A 13 -6.21 -0.57 1.39
N GLY A 14 -7.30 -0.34 0.64
CA GLY A 14 -8.02 -1.40 -0.08
C GLY A 14 -7.42 -1.80 -1.43
N ALA A 15 -6.36 -1.13 -1.91
CA ALA A 15 -5.95 -1.24 -3.32
C ALA A 15 -5.55 -2.65 -3.77
N ILE A 16 -4.84 -3.41 -2.92
CA ILE A 16 -4.38 -4.77 -3.27
C ILE A 16 -5.54 -5.78 -3.24
N GLU A 17 -6.42 -5.69 -2.23
CA GLU A 17 -7.60 -6.55 -2.13
C GLU A 17 -8.57 -6.28 -3.28
N PHE A 18 -8.84 -5.01 -3.55
CA PHE A 18 -9.62 -4.57 -4.70
C PHE A 18 -9.06 -5.06 -6.03
N TYR A 19 -7.74 -4.94 -6.24
CA TYR A 19 -7.09 -5.42 -7.45
C TYR A 19 -7.27 -6.93 -7.64
N LYS A 20 -7.06 -7.72 -6.57
CA LYS A 20 -7.23 -9.18 -6.61
C LYS A 20 -8.67 -9.57 -6.93
N GLU A 21 -9.63 -9.01 -6.20
CA GLU A 21 -11.05 -9.34 -6.36
C GLU A 21 -11.54 -8.95 -7.76
N CYS A 22 -11.22 -7.75 -8.24
CA CYS A 22 -11.57 -7.33 -9.60
C CYS A 22 -11.02 -8.31 -10.65
N ARG A 23 -9.77 -8.74 -10.52
CA ARG A 23 -9.15 -9.70 -11.44
C ARG A 23 -9.82 -11.07 -11.39
N GLU A 24 -10.23 -11.54 -10.21
CA GLU A 24 -10.98 -12.80 -10.04
C GLU A 24 -12.37 -12.72 -10.68
N GLN A 25 -13.05 -11.58 -10.58
CA GLN A 25 -14.37 -11.32 -11.18
C GLN A 25 -14.30 -10.85 -12.65
N GLU A 26 -13.13 -10.89 -13.29
CA GLU A 26 -12.90 -10.41 -14.67
C GLU A 26 -13.31 -8.93 -14.90
N ILE A 27 -13.26 -8.10 -13.86
CA ILE A 27 -13.46 -6.65 -13.90
C ILE A 27 -12.09 -5.97 -13.97
N LYS A 28 -11.90 -5.00 -14.87
CA LYS A 28 -10.65 -4.23 -14.94
C LYS A 28 -10.52 -3.30 -13.71
N PRO A 29 -9.54 -3.50 -12.82
CA PRO A 29 -9.32 -2.59 -11.69
C PRO A 29 -8.65 -1.30 -12.16
N ILE A 30 -9.16 -0.17 -11.69
CA ILE A 30 -8.52 1.15 -11.83
C ILE A 30 -8.17 1.63 -10.43
N ILE A 31 -6.88 1.77 -10.16
CA ILE A 31 -6.38 2.21 -8.85
C ILE A 31 -6.28 3.73 -8.85
N GLY A 32 -6.94 4.36 -7.89
CA GLY A 32 -6.89 5.80 -7.69
C GLY A 32 -7.03 6.20 -6.23
N VAL A 33 -7.00 7.51 -5.99
CA VAL A 33 -7.16 8.11 -4.67
C VAL A 33 -7.90 9.42 -4.84
N ASP A 34 -8.90 9.68 -3.99
CA ASP A 34 -9.46 11.01 -3.84
C ASP A 34 -8.67 11.78 -2.78
N PHE A 35 -7.71 12.58 -3.24
CA PHE A 35 -6.77 13.31 -2.39
C PHE A 35 -7.38 14.57 -1.79
N TYR A 36 -6.95 14.89 -0.58
CA TYR A 36 -7.10 16.24 -0.03
C TYR A 36 -5.95 17.11 -0.52
N VAL A 37 -6.25 18.28 -1.08
CA VAL A 37 -5.25 19.24 -1.57
C VAL A 37 -5.24 20.45 -0.65
N ALA A 38 -4.07 20.79 -0.10
CA ALA A 38 -3.89 22.00 0.67
C ALA A 38 -3.96 23.23 -0.25
N ARG A 39 -4.65 24.28 0.18
CA ARG A 39 -4.75 25.54 -0.58
C ARG A 39 -3.46 26.36 -0.61
N ARG A 40 -2.68 26.26 0.47
CA ARG A 40 -1.32 26.81 0.59
C ARG A 40 -0.32 25.68 0.38
N THR A 41 0.59 25.46 1.33
CA THR A 41 1.44 24.27 1.36
C THR A 41 0.86 23.22 2.32
N ARG A 42 1.16 21.95 2.06
CA ARG A 42 0.82 20.82 2.94
C ARG A 42 1.46 20.95 4.34
N LYS A 43 2.52 21.76 4.47
CA LYS A 43 3.29 21.96 5.70
C LYS A 43 2.62 22.93 6.68
N ASP A 44 1.72 23.80 6.21
CA ASP A 44 1.04 24.79 7.05
C ASP A 44 -0.09 24.15 7.87
N LYS A 45 -0.22 24.56 9.13
CA LYS A 45 -1.19 24.02 10.12
C LYS A 45 -1.87 25.12 10.93
N GLU A 46 -2.26 26.20 10.27
CA GLU A 46 -3.00 27.30 10.86
C GLU A 46 -4.50 26.97 10.94
N ALA A 47 -5.05 27.02 12.15
CA ALA A 47 -6.47 26.75 12.37
C ALA A 47 -7.34 27.77 11.63
N ARG A 48 -8.47 27.30 11.05
CA ARG A 48 -9.41 28.09 10.22
C ARG A 48 -8.88 28.58 8.87
N VAL A 49 -7.61 28.31 8.56
CA VAL A 49 -7.02 28.57 7.24
C VAL A 49 -6.68 27.23 6.56
N ASP A 50 -5.84 26.42 7.20
CA ASP A 50 -5.32 25.17 6.62
C ASP A 50 -6.18 23.93 6.94
N ASN A 51 -7.27 24.13 7.70
CA ASN A 51 -8.34 23.15 7.81
C ASN A 51 -9.18 23.08 6.52
N GLU A 52 -9.22 24.15 5.73
CA GLU A 52 -9.83 24.17 4.40
C GLU A 52 -8.94 23.45 3.39
N ARG A 53 -9.57 22.67 2.51
CA ARG A 53 -8.90 21.77 1.58
C ARG A 53 -9.81 21.46 0.42
N ASP A 54 -9.20 21.29 -0.74
CA ASP A 54 -9.90 20.88 -1.94
C ASP A 54 -9.75 19.38 -2.16
N ARG A 55 -10.40 18.87 -3.20
CA ARG A 55 -10.45 17.44 -3.52
C ARG A 55 -10.05 17.23 -4.98
N LEU A 56 -9.15 16.28 -5.20
CA LEU A 56 -8.64 15.92 -6.52
C LEU A 56 -8.55 14.40 -6.60
N ILE A 57 -9.26 13.82 -7.55
CA ILE A 57 -9.17 12.39 -7.83
C ILE A 57 -7.97 12.20 -8.77
N LEU A 58 -7.04 11.33 -8.37
CA LEU A 58 -5.93 10.90 -9.21
C LEU A 58 -6.06 9.40 -9.49
N LEU A 59 -6.03 9.03 -10.76
CA LEU A 59 -6.05 7.64 -11.22
C LEU A 59 -4.68 7.27 -11.79
N ALA A 60 -4.18 6.08 -11.48
CA ALA A 60 -2.98 5.56 -12.10
C ALA A 60 -3.28 5.11 -13.55
N GLU A 61 -2.69 5.80 -14.52
CA GLU A 61 -2.76 5.44 -15.93
C GLU A 61 -1.89 4.21 -16.23
N ASN A 62 -0.79 4.04 -15.49
CA ASN A 62 0.17 2.96 -15.67
C ASN A 62 0.95 2.69 -14.36
N ASN A 63 1.90 1.76 -14.39
CA ASN A 63 2.72 1.41 -13.22
C ASN A 63 3.53 2.59 -12.66
N ALA A 64 3.99 3.53 -13.49
CA ALA A 64 4.66 4.74 -13.00
C ALA A 64 3.69 5.63 -12.22
N GLY A 65 2.47 5.79 -12.73
CA GLY A 65 1.37 6.44 -12.01
C GLY A 65 1.07 5.78 -10.66
N TYR A 66 1.01 4.45 -10.62
CA TYR A 66 0.80 3.72 -9.36
C TYR A 66 1.90 3.99 -8.33
N LEU A 67 3.18 3.99 -8.75
CA LEU A 67 4.29 4.36 -7.87
C LEU A 67 4.20 5.82 -7.38
N ASN A 68 3.74 6.72 -8.24
CA ASN A 68 3.51 8.12 -7.87
C ASN A 68 2.35 8.28 -6.89
N LEU A 69 1.25 7.52 -7.03
CA LEU A 69 0.19 7.48 -6.02
C LEU A 69 0.72 7.02 -4.65
N LEU A 70 1.58 5.99 -4.62
CA LEU A 70 2.20 5.53 -3.37
C LEU A 70 3.05 6.62 -2.71
N LYS A 71 3.83 7.38 -3.49
CA LYS A 71 4.62 8.51 -2.98
C LYS A 71 3.73 9.65 -2.48
N LEU A 72 2.72 10.05 -3.25
CA LEU A 72 1.77 11.08 -2.85
C LEU A 72 1.02 10.71 -1.57
N VAL A 73 0.53 9.47 -1.44
CA VAL A 73 -0.10 8.99 -0.21
C VAL A 73 0.91 9.02 0.94
N THR A 74 2.11 8.47 0.77
CA THR A 74 3.14 8.45 1.81
C THR A 74 3.47 9.86 2.31
N ASP A 75 3.79 10.79 1.41
CA ASP A 75 4.19 12.14 1.76
C ASP A 75 3.02 12.94 2.37
N SER A 76 1.78 12.65 1.95
CA SER A 76 0.59 13.27 2.54
C SER A 76 0.37 12.88 4.01
N TYR A 77 0.77 11.67 4.41
CA TYR A 77 0.73 11.22 5.81
C TYR A 77 1.95 11.66 6.61
N LEU A 78 3.16 11.55 6.05
CA LEU A 78 4.40 11.85 6.78
C LEU A 78 4.62 13.36 6.93
N GLU A 79 4.29 14.14 5.91
CA GLU A 79 4.58 15.59 5.87
C GLU A 79 3.31 16.44 5.91
N GLY A 80 2.26 16.01 5.20
CA GLY A 80 1.06 16.81 4.96
C GLY A 80 -0.08 16.66 5.97
N PHE A 81 0.08 15.79 6.97
CA PHE A 81 -1.01 15.44 7.86
C PHE A 81 -1.33 16.58 8.84
N TYR A 82 -2.58 17.07 8.78
CA TYR A 82 -3.15 17.98 9.78
C TYR A 82 -4.39 17.35 10.42
N TYR A 83 -5.59 17.60 9.89
CA TYR A 83 -6.79 16.82 10.21
C TYR A 83 -7.03 15.66 9.24
N LYS A 84 -6.43 15.77 8.06
CA LYS A 84 -6.44 14.80 6.97
C LYS A 84 -5.04 14.78 6.32
N PRO A 85 -4.66 13.68 5.66
CA PRO A 85 -3.43 13.61 4.89
C PRO A 85 -3.58 14.47 3.63
N ARG A 86 -2.80 15.55 3.50
CA ARG A 86 -2.93 16.51 2.38
C ARG A 86 -1.72 16.46 1.48
N ILE A 87 -1.95 16.57 0.18
CA ILE A 87 -0.90 16.90 -0.80
C ILE A 87 -0.96 18.39 -1.12
N ASP A 88 0.00 18.89 -1.90
CA ASP A 88 0.01 20.25 -2.43
C ASP A 88 0.57 20.29 -3.85
N ARG A 89 0.65 21.50 -4.42
CA ARG A 89 1.12 21.72 -5.79
C ARG A 89 2.56 21.26 -6.02
N GLU A 90 3.45 21.43 -5.02
CA GLU A 90 4.85 20.99 -5.09
C GLU A 90 4.93 19.46 -5.29
N LEU A 91 4.16 18.70 -4.50
CA LEU A 91 4.12 17.24 -4.66
C LEU A 91 3.50 16.81 -6.00
N LEU A 92 2.45 17.50 -6.44
CA LEU A 92 1.82 17.22 -7.74
C LEU A 92 2.78 17.51 -8.90
N GLU A 93 3.52 18.62 -8.88
CA GLU A 93 4.56 18.91 -9.89
C GLU A 93 5.60 17.80 -9.94
N LYS A 94 6.03 17.29 -8.78
CA LYS A 94 7.03 16.23 -8.67
C LYS A 94 6.54 14.85 -9.10
N TYR A 95 5.29 14.52 -8.81
CA TYR A 95 4.75 13.15 -8.94
C TYR A 95 3.52 13.07 -9.87
N ASN A 96 3.44 13.90 -10.91
CA ASN A 96 2.30 13.86 -11.86
C ASN A 96 2.41 12.78 -12.94
N ASP A 97 3.59 12.23 -13.22
CA ASP A 97 3.78 11.33 -14.36
C ASP A 97 2.93 10.06 -14.23
N GLY A 98 2.36 9.60 -15.35
CA GLY A 98 1.47 8.43 -15.37
C GLY A 98 0.14 8.58 -14.59
N LEU A 99 -0.25 9.79 -14.19
CA LEU A 99 -1.52 10.06 -13.50
C LEU A 99 -2.54 10.76 -14.40
N ILE A 100 -3.81 10.37 -14.27
CA ILE A 100 -4.98 11.09 -14.76
C ILE A 100 -5.61 11.84 -13.60
N ALA A 101 -5.86 13.14 -13.77
CA ALA A 101 -6.40 14.02 -12.75
C ALA A 101 -7.83 14.42 -13.07
N ILE A 102 -8.73 14.22 -12.11
CA ILE A 102 -10.15 14.57 -12.20
C ILE A 102 -10.47 15.53 -11.06
N SER A 103 -10.78 16.78 -11.42
CA SER A 103 -11.25 17.77 -10.43
C SER A 103 -12.65 17.41 -9.94
N THR A 104 -12.99 17.78 -8.71
CA THR A 104 -14.31 17.51 -8.12
C THR A 104 -15.13 18.81 -8.02
N PRO A 105 -16.46 18.78 -8.18
CA PRO A 105 -17.32 19.96 -8.05
C PRO A 105 -17.38 20.61 -6.65
N ALA A 106 -16.68 20.07 -5.65
CA ALA A 106 -16.91 20.41 -4.25
C ALA A 106 -16.38 21.81 -3.84
N ARG A 107 -17.35 22.65 -3.50
CA ARG A 107 -17.40 23.83 -2.61
C ARG A 107 -16.50 25.05 -2.79
N HIS A 108 -15.22 25.03 -3.20
CA HIS A 108 -14.43 26.30 -3.25
C HIS A 108 -13.19 26.28 -4.17
N GLY A 109 -13.34 25.96 -5.47
CA GLY A 109 -12.21 26.16 -6.41
C GLY A 109 -12.41 25.62 -7.82
N PHE A 110 -13.25 24.60 -8.00
CA PHE A 110 -13.50 23.98 -9.31
C PHE A 110 -14.93 24.16 -9.81
N ALA A 111 -15.73 25.00 -9.15
CA ALA A 111 -17.07 25.32 -9.63
C ALA A 111 -16.96 25.86 -11.06
N ALA A 112 -17.52 25.10 -11.99
CA ALA A 112 -17.58 25.43 -13.39
C ALA A 112 -18.03 26.88 -13.58
N GLY A 113 -17.10 27.76 -13.92
CA GLY A 113 -17.43 29.10 -14.40
C GLY A 113 -16.72 30.31 -13.78
N GLU A 114 -16.08 30.23 -12.60
CA GLU A 114 -15.52 31.45 -11.94
C GLU A 114 -14.03 31.42 -11.53
N SER A 115 -13.32 30.30 -11.64
CA SER A 115 -11.90 30.18 -11.22
C SER A 115 -10.99 29.80 -12.38
N GLY A 116 -10.92 30.65 -13.41
CA GLY A 116 -10.06 30.42 -14.60
C GLY A 116 -8.55 30.27 -14.31
N GLY A 117 -8.09 30.46 -13.06
CA GLY A 117 -6.69 30.30 -12.65
C GLY A 117 -6.30 28.88 -12.22
N GLU A 118 -7.12 28.19 -11.41
CA GLU A 118 -6.73 26.88 -10.86
C GLU A 118 -6.84 25.76 -11.88
N SER A 119 -7.94 25.71 -12.63
CA SER A 119 -8.10 24.76 -13.74
C SER A 119 -7.01 24.91 -14.79
N LYS A 120 -6.48 26.13 -14.97
CA LYS A 120 -5.36 26.39 -15.89
C LYS A 120 -4.08 25.73 -15.41
N TRP A 121 -3.74 25.86 -14.13
CA TRP A 121 -2.55 25.23 -13.56
C TRP A 121 -2.60 23.70 -13.67
N TYR A 122 -3.74 23.06 -13.36
CA TYR A 122 -3.86 21.61 -13.54
C TYR A 122 -3.74 21.18 -15.00
N ARG A 123 -4.30 21.96 -15.95
CA ARG A 123 -4.12 21.70 -17.39
C ARG A 123 -2.65 21.86 -17.81
N GLU A 124 -1.90 22.78 -17.24
CA GLU A 124 -0.46 22.95 -17.52
C GLU A 124 0.37 21.74 -17.05
N ILE A 125 0.04 21.15 -15.90
CA ILE A 125 0.77 19.99 -15.35
C ILE A 125 0.34 18.67 -15.99
N PHE A 126 -0.97 18.43 -16.11
CA PHE A 126 -1.51 17.14 -16.54
C PHE A 126 -1.82 17.10 -18.04
N GLY A 127 -1.96 18.25 -18.71
CA GLY A 127 -2.31 18.32 -20.13
C GLY A 127 -3.64 17.66 -20.42
N GLU A 128 -3.67 16.78 -21.43
CA GLU A 128 -4.84 15.97 -21.82
C GLU A 128 -5.26 14.93 -20.76
N ARG A 129 -4.43 14.73 -19.72
CA ARG A 129 -4.74 13.86 -18.57
C ARG A 129 -5.59 14.56 -17.51
N PHE A 130 -5.91 15.85 -17.68
CA PHE A 130 -6.80 16.59 -16.78
C PHE A 130 -8.24 16.61 -17.28
N TYR A 131 -9.16 16.22 -16.41
CA TYR A 131 -10.59 16.23 -16.65
C TYR A 131 -11.33 17.06 -15.59
N LEU A 132 -12.41 17.71 -16.04
CA LEU A 132 -13.39 18.33 -15.16
C LEU A 132 -14.41 17.27 -14.73
N GLY A 133 -14.36 16.83 -13.48
CA GLY A 133 -15.35 15.92 -12.94
C GLY A 133 -16.68 16.63 -12.75
N VAL A 134 -17.75 16.04 -13.27
CA VAL A 134 -19.10 16.61 -13.25
C VAL A 134 -20.08 15.59 -12.67
N THR A 135 -20.95 16.05 -11.79
CA THR A 135 -22.07 15.27 -11.25
C THR A 135 -23.38 15.75 -11.89
N PRO A 136 -24.47 14.96 -11.81
CA PRO A 136 -25.79 15.41 -12.28
C PRO A 136 -26.21 16.76 -11.69
N GLN A 137 -25.88 17.02 -10.42
CA GLN A 137 -26.20 18.27 -9.72
C GLN A 137 -25.34 19.45 -10.19
N SER A 138 -24.15 19.21 -10.72
CA SER A 138 -23.28 20.28 -11.23
C SER A 138 -23.56 20.65 -12.70
N LEU A 139 -24.26 19.79 -13.45
CA LEU A 139 -24.56 20.01 -14.87
C LEU A 139 -25.18 21.38 -15.19
N PRO A 140 -26.16 21.91 -14.40
CA PRO A 140 -26.76 23.22 -14.70
C PRO A 140 -25.76 24.39 -14.66
N ASN A 141 -24.63 24.21 -13.96
CA ASN A 141 -23.60 25.25 -13.81
C ASN A 141 -22.53 25.17 -14.92
N LEU A 142 -22.56 24.15 -15.78
CA LEU A 142 -21.57 23.99 -16.85
C LEU A 142 -21.81 24.99 -17.98
N LYS A 143 -20.75 25.70 -18.37
CA LYS A 143 -20.74 26.50 -19.60
C LYS A 143 -20.53 25.54 -20.77
N LYS A 144 -21.32 25.67 -21.85
CA LYS A 144 -21.37 24.79 -23.05
C LYS A 144 -20.05 24.55 -23.81
N LYS A 145 -18.88 24.99 -23.33
CA LYS A 145 -17.58 24.97 -24.01
C LYS A 145 -16.45 24.28 -23.24
N ASP A 146 -16.74 23.55 -22.17
CA ASP A 146 -15.69 22.81 -21.45
C ASP A 146 -15.41 21.46 -22.11
N GLU A 147 -14.28 21.37 -22.83
CA GLU A 147 -13.99 20.30 -23.81
C GLU A 147 -13.52 18.96 -23.20
N ASN A 148 -13.26 18.87 -21.89
CA ASN A 148 -12.78 17.63 -21.27
C ASN A 148 -13.46 17.33 -19.92
N ILE A 149 -14.78 17.11 -19.96
CA ILE A 149 -15.59 16.73 -18.79
C ILE A 149 -15.66 15.20 -18.61
N VAL A 150 -15.82 14.73 -17.38
CA VAL A 150 -16.03 13.31 -17.07
C VAL A 150 -17.13 13.15 -16.02
N ALA A 151 -18.07 12.24 -16.26
CA ALA A 151 -19.12 11.94 -15.32
C ALA A 151 -18.54 11.25 -14.07
N ILE A 152 -18.82 11.80 -12.90
CA ILE A 152 -18.44 11.20 -11.61
C ILE A 152 -19.65 11.09 -10.70
N TYR A 153 -19.66 10.03 -9.89
CA TYR A 153 -20.62 9.80 -8.83
C TYR A 153 -19.86 9.60 -7.52
N ASP A 154 -20.30 10.28 -6.48
CA ASP A 154 -19.65 10.25 -5.17
C ASP A 154 -20.17 9.05 -4.35
N VAL A 155 -19.97 7.85 -4.89
CA VAL A 155 -20.53 6.59 -4.39
C VAL A 155 -19.93 6.23 -3.05
N HIS A 156 -20.77 5.90 -2.07
CA HIS A 156 -20.38 5.50 -0.72
C HIS A 156 -21.06 4.20 -0.24
N TYR A 157 -22.01 3.67 -1.01
CA TYR A 157 -22.73 2.44 -0.71
C TYR A 157 -23.28 1.81 -2.00
N LEU A 158 -23.72 0.56 -1.95
CA LEU A 158 -24.13 -0.20 -3.14
C LEU A 158 -25.56 0.13 -3.53
N GLU A 159 -26.52 0.02 -2.61
CA GLU A 159 -27.94 0.21 -2.91
C GLU A 159 -28.52 1.43 -2.19
N PRO A 160 -29.54 2.12 -2.73
CA PRO A 160 -30.19 3.24 -2.05
C PRO A 160 -30.68 2.91 -0.62
N ALA A 161 -31.03 1.63 -0.38
CA ALA A 161 -31.46 1.13 0.92
C ALA A 161 -30.35 1.12 1.99
N ASP A 162 -29.06 1.13 1.60
CA ASP A 162 -27.91 1.11 2.51
C ASP A 162 -27.61 2.47 3.14
N ARG A 163 -28.31 3.52 2.70
CA ARG A 163 -28.11 4.87 3.20
C ARG A 163 -28.13 5.01 4.73
N PRO A 164 -29.04 4.37 5.50
CA PRO A 164 -29.02 4.44 6.96
C PRO A 164 -27.73 3.87 7.58
N VAL A 165 -27.05 2.94 6.90
CA VAL A 165 -25.76 2.40 7.33
C VAL A 165 -24.68 3.47 7.24
N LEU A 166 -24.62 4.21 6.12
CA LEU A 166 -23.69 5.34 5.99
C LEU A 166 -23.97 6.41 7.04
N ASP A 167 -25.24 6.78 7.24
CA ASP A 167 -25.63 7.78 8.23
C ASP A 167 -25.20 7.37 9.65
N THR A 168 -25.31 6.08 9.97
CA THR A 168 -24.85 5.51 11.25
C THR A 168 -23.33 5.58 11.37
N LEU A 169 -22.59 5.17 10.32
CA LEU A 169 -21.13 5.20 10.30
C LEU A 169 -20.59 6.63 10.50
N VAL A 170 -21.15 7.61 9.80
CA VAL A 170 -20.78 9.02 9.92
C VAL A 170 -21.09 9.54 11.34
N SER A 171 -22.21 9.13 11.92
CA SER A 171 -22.59 9.50 13.29
C SER A 171 -21.62 8.94 14.34
N ILE A 172 -21.11 7.72 14.15
CA ILE A 172 -20.08 7.11 15.01
C ILE A 172 -18.77 7.88 14.90
N GLN A 173 -18.33 8.22 13.67
CA GLN A 173 -17.09 8.97 13.44
C GLN A 173 -17.14 10.40 14.02
N GLY A 174 -18.32 11.03 14.00
CA GLY A 174 -18.50 12.43 14.38
C GLY A 174 -18.65 12.71 15.88
N GLN A 175 -18.69 11.70 16.76
CA GLN A 175 -19.03 11.83 18.18
C GLN A 175 -20.23 12.77 18.44
N LEU A 176 -21.47 12.30 18.22
CA LEU A 176 -22.70 12.91 18.76
C LEU A 176 -22.87 14.42 18.50
N ARG A 177 -22.29 14.98 17.44
CA ARG A 177 -22.52 16.37 17.02
C ARG A 177 -23.12 16.38 15.62
N GLU A 178 -24.28 17.02 15.50
CA GLU A 178 -24.99 17.29 14.25
C GLU A 178 -24.14 18.15 13.30
N ASN A 179 -23.17 17.54 12.64
CA ASN A 179 -22.50 18.10 11.48
C ASN A 179 -22.57 17.04 10.38
N HIS A 180 -23.79 16.87 9.84
CA HIS A 180 -24.01 16.00 8.69
C HIS A 180 -23.08 16.44 7.55
N THR A 181 -22.04 15.65 7.32
CA THR A 181 -20.96 15.97 6.37
C THR A 181 -21.43 15.84 4.92
N PHE A 182 -22.52 15.09 4.71
CA PHE A 182 -23.13 14.85 3.41
C PHE A 182 -24.48 15.54 3.28
N ASN A 183 -24.78 16.05 2.08
CA ASN A 183 -26.11 16.55 1.75
C ASN A 183 -27.09 15.37 1.73
N LYS A 184 -28.12 15.42 2.60
CA LYS A 184 -29.16 14.39 2.70
C LYS A 184 -30.03 14.30 1.44
N GLU A 185 -29.98 15.25 0.53
CA GLU A 185 -30.78 15.19 -0.70
C GLU A 185 -30.07 14.41 -1.83
N VAL A 186 -28.80 14.05 -1.66
CA VAL A 186 -28.00 13.36 -2.67
C VAL A 186 -27.92 11.87 -2.34
N ASP A 187 -28.47 11.04 -3.22
CA ASP A 187 -28.22 9.60 -3.21
C ASP A 187 -26.78 9.31 -3.67
N ARG A 188 -26.10 8.42 -2.94
CA ARG A 188 -24.70 8.04 -3.09
C ARG A 188 -24.55 6.54 -3.28
N SER A 189 -25.61 5.89 -3.72
CA SER A 189 -25.61 4.49 -4.14
C SER A 189 -24.85 4.31 -5.44
N PHE A 190 -24.49 3.07 -5.72
CA PHE A 190 -23.93 2.69 -6.99
C PHE A 190 -25.04 2.67 -8.05
N ILE A 191 -24.79 3.31 -9.19
CA ILE A 191 -25.82 3.53 -10.21
C ILE A 191 -25.69 2.58 -11.40
N SER A 192 -26.79 2.39 -12.12
CA SER A 192 -26.81 1.63 -13.37
C SER A 192 -26.30 2.46 -14.55
N ALA A 193 -25.85 1.77 -15.60
CA ALA A 193 -25.42 2.44 -16.84
C ALA A 193 -26.56 3.21 -17.52
N ASP A 194 -27.81 2.75 -17.39
CA ASP A 194 -28.97 3.42 -17.98
C ASP A 194 -29.35 4.68 -17.20
N GLN A 195 -29.23 4.66 -15.87
CA GLN A 195 -29.36 5.87 -15.06
C GLN A 195 -28.29 6.90 -15.45
N ALA A 196 -27.03 6.46 -15.61
CA ALA A 196 -25.97 7.36 -16.03
C ALA A 196 -26.27 8.05 -17.38
N LYS A 197 -26.75 7.28 -18.37
CA LYS A 197 -27.14 7.79 -19.70
C LYS A 197 -28.27 8.80 -19.63
N GLU A 198 -29.26 8.58 -18.77
CA GLU A 198 -30.36 9.53 -18.59
C GLU A 198 -29.86 10.82 -17.93
N ASP A 199 -29.09 10.71 -16.85
CA ASP A 199 -28.54 11.85 -16.10
C ASP A 199 -27.68 12.76 -16.99
N PHE A 200 -26.87 12.17 -17.87
CA PHE A 200 -25.97 12.86 -18.77
C PHE A 200 -26.46 12.89 -20.23
N ARG A 201 -27.76 12.75 -20.49
CA ARG A 201 -28.31 12.71 -21.87
C ARG A 201 -27.94 13.91 -22.75
N ASN A 202 -27.74 15.07 -22.13
CA ASN A 202 -27.35 16.32 -22.81
C ASN A 202 -25.83 16.50 -22.94
N PHE A 203 -25.04 15.64 -22.29
CA PHE A 203 -23.58 15.65 -22.24
C PHE A 203 -23.01 14.22 -22.34
N PRO A 204 -23.34 13.46 -23.41
CA PRO A 204 -22.90 12.06 -23.56
C PRO A 204 -21.38 11.91 -23.51
N GLU A 205 -20.63 12.93 -23.94
CA GLU A 205 -19.17 12.98 -23.89
C GLU A 205 -18.61 12.76 -22.47
N ALA A 206 -19.34 13.17 -21.43
CA ALA A 206 -18.94 12.96 -20.04
C ALA A 206 -18.88 11.47 -19.69
N ILE A 207 -19.82 10.68 -20.20
CA ILE A 207 -19.84 9.21 -20.05
C ILE A 207 -18.78 8.58 -20.97
N GLU A 208 -18.69 9.01 -22.23
CA GLU A 208 -17.70 8.47 -23.16
C GLU A 208 -16.27 8.60 -22.62
N ASN A 209 -15.96 9.73 -21.97
CA ASN A 209 -14.67 9.95 -21.34
C ASN A 209 -14.40 8.99 -20.17
N THR A 210 -15.42 8.49 -19.45
CA THR A 210 -15.22 7.42 -18.44
C THR A 210 -14.65 6.14 -19.07
N VAL A 211 -15.11 5.79 -20.27
CA VAL A 211 -14.65 4.62 -21.01
C VAL A 211 -13.23 4.84 -21.52
N LYS A 212 -12.95 6.01 -22.10
CA LYS A 212 -11.58 6.36 -22.56
C LYS A 212 -10.58 6.34 -21.41
N ILE A 213 -10.93 6.87 -20.25
CA ILE A 213 -10.09 6.83 -19.05
C ILE A 213 -9.86 5.38 -18.62
N ALA A 214 -10.92 4.57 -18.57
CA ALA A 214 -10.83 3.16 -18.22
C ALA A 214 -9.91 2.38 -19.16
N ASP A 215 -9.97 2.65 -20.47
CA ASP A 215 -9.11 2.00 -21.47
C ASP A 215 -7.63 2.40 -21.30
N ARG A 216 -7.37 3.66 -20.94
CA ARG A 216 -6.01 4.20 -20.70
C ARG A 216 -5.35 3.66 -19.43
N CYS A 217 -6.11 3.43 -18.37
CA CYS A 217 -5.60 2.95 -17.08
C CYS A 217 -5.18 1.47 -17.14
N ASN A 218 -3.88 1.19 -17.21
CA ASN A 218 -3.31 -0.16 -17.35
C ASN A 218 -2.21 -0.40 -16.31
N VAL A 219 -2.63 -0.66 -15.07
CA VAL A 219 -1.73 -1.05 -13.97
C VAL A 219 -1.66 -2.57 -13.85
N GLU A 220 -0.45 -3.12 -13.86
CA GLU A 220 -0.20 -4.54 -13.63
C GLU A 220 0.65 -4.73 -12.38
N LEU A 221 0.13 -5.50 -11.41
CA LEU A 221 0.82 -5.77 -10.15
C LEU A 221 1.36 -7.20 -10.16
N GLU A 222 2.69 -7.34 -10.02
CA GLU A 222 3.34 -8.63 -9.79
C GLU A 222 3.17 -9.01 -8.31
N LEU A 223 2.17 -9.85 -8.02
CA LEU A 223 1.86 -10.32 -6.67
C LEU A 223 2.47 -11.70 -6.41
N GLY A 224 2.80 -11.98 -5.15
CA GLY A 224 3.32 -13.29 -4.72
C GLY A 224 4.82 -13.49 -4.92
N LYS A 225 5.53 -12.49 -5.44
CA LYS A 225 7.00 -12.48 -5.49
C LYS A 225 7.58 -12.06 -4.14
N TRP A 226 8.52 -12.86 -3.66
CA TRP A 226 9.22 -12.57 -2.41
C TRP A 226 10.32 -11.53 -2.66
N VAL A 227 10.30 -10.48 -1.86
CA VAL A 227 11.33 -9.44 -1.84
C VAL A 227 11.98 -9.49 -0.46
N PHE A 228 13.26 -9.87 -0.41
CA PHE A 228 14.03 -9.90 0.83
C PHE A 228 14.85 -8.61 0.97
N PRO A 229 15.09 -8.13 2.21
CA PRO A 229 15.99 -7.00 2.44
C PRO A 229 17.37 -7.25 1.84
N ASN A 230 18.02 -6.18 1.40
CA ASN A 230 19.38 -6.26 0.88
C ASN A 230 20.37 -6.46 2.04
N TYR A 231 20.71 -7.71 2.34
CA TYR A 231 21.78 -8.03 3.27
C TYR A 231 23.13 -7.74 2.63
N VAL A 232 23.99 -6.96 3.28
CA VAL A 232 25.34 -6.66 2.77
C VAL A 232 26.33 -7.70 3.31
N VAL A 233 26.92 -8.48 2.42
CA VAL A 233 27.99 -9.44 2.76
C VAL A 233 29.34 -8.76 2.56
N GLU A 234 29.94 -8.25 3.64
CA GLU A 234 31.22 -7.50 3.60
C GLU A 234 32.37 -8.31 3.01
N SER A 235 32.32 -9.64 3.16
CA SER A 235 33.34 -10.55 2.62
C SER A 235 33.29 -10.68 1.09
N GLY A 236 32.25 -10.14 0.44
CA GLY A 236 32.00 -10.27 -1.00
C GLY A 236 31.53 -11.65 -1.45
N LYS A 237 31.33 -12.59 -0.51
CA LYS A 237 30.85 -13.94 -0.78
C LYS A 237 29.36 -13.95 -1.12
N SER A 238 28.90 -15.05 -1.72
CA SER A 238 27.47 -15.26 -1.93
C SER A 238 26.72 -15.42 -0.60
N TYR A 239 25.41 -15.14 -0.60
CA TYR A 239 24.56 -15.36 0.58
C TYR A 239 24.61 -16.81 1.09
N ASN A 240 24.69 -17.78 0.18
CA ASN A 240 24.77 -19.19 0.55
C ASN A 240 26.08 -19.53 1.27
N GLU A 241 27.20 -19.00 0.79
CA GLU A 241 28.51 -19.21 1.41
C GLU A 241 28.60 -18.51 2.77
N GLU A 242 28.09 -17.28 2.87
CA GLU A 242 28.07 -16.53 4.13
C GLU A 242 27.23 -17.24 5.19
N LEU A 243 26.03 -17.70 4.82
CA LEU A 243 25.17 -18.47 5.72
C LEU A 243 25.85 -19.77 6.17
N ARG A 244 26.49 -20.48 5.25
CA ARG A 244 27.26 -21.69 5.56
C ARG A 244 28.36 -21.40 6.59
N ILE A 245 29.15 -20.34 6.39
CA ILE A 245 30.20 -19.95 7.33
C ILE A 245 29.63 -19.68 8.72
N ILE A 246 28.53 -18.93 8.81
CA ILE A 246 27.86 -18.63 10.07
C ILE A 246 27.41 -19.92 10.77
N VAL A 247 26.74 -20.82 10.06
CA VAL A 247 26.24 -22.10 10.59
C VAL A 247 27.38 -22.98 11.11
N TYR A 248 28.46 -23.13 10.33
CA TYR A 248 29.61 -23.92 10.77
C TYR A 248 30.35 -23.30 11.95
N SER A 249 30.43 -21.96 12.03
CA SER A 249 30.96 -21.27 13.23
C SER A 249 30.09 -21.52 14.48
N GLY A 250 28.78 -21.74 14.28
CA GLY A 250 27.83 -22.07 15.33
C GLY A 250 28.15 -23.37 16.06
N LEU A 251 28.72 -24.37 15.36
CA LEU A 251 29.11 -25.65 15.97
C LEU A 251 30.13 -25.45 17.09
N GLU A 252 31.13 -24.60 16.84
CA GLU A 252 32.18 -24.27 17.81
C GLU A 252 31.61 -23.46 18.98
N LYS A 253 30.78 -22.45 18.68
CA LYS A 253 30.12 -21.61 19.70
C LYS A 253 29.23 -22.42 20.64
N LYS A 254 28.46 -23.38 20.10
CA LYS A 254 27.58 -24.28 20.86
C LYS A 254 28.31 -25.48 21.46
N LYS A 255 29.61 -25.64 21.19
CA LYS A 255 30.45 -26.77 21.64
C LYS A 255 29.89 -28.14 21.24
N LEU A 256 29.36 -28.24 20.02
CA LEU A 256 28.80 -29.47 19.49
C LEU A 256 29.86 -30.29 18.77
N ASN A 257 29.83 -31.61 18.99
CA ASN A 257 30.68 -32.54 18.26
C ASN A 257 30.20 -32.67 16.81
N LYS A 258 31.14 -32.74 15.86
CA LYS A 258 30.85 -32.91 14.42
C LYS A 258 30.52 -34.39 14.12
N THR A 259 29.39 -34.88 14.64
CA THR A 259 28.91 -36.23 14.32
C THR A 259 28.36 -36.28 12.89
N SER A 260 28.33 -37.47 12.28
CA SER A 260 27.77 -37.65 10.94
C SER A 260 26.32 -37.17 10.86
N GLU A 261 25.49 -37.49 11.85
CA GLU A 261 24.09 -37.04 11.94
C GLU A 261 23.95 -35.51 11.89
N ILE A 262 24.76 -34.77 12.66
CA ILE A 262 24.71 -33.31 12.68
C ILE A 262 25.17 -32.72 11.35
N ILE A 263 26.26 -33.23 10.79
CA ILE A 263 26.79 -32.72 9.51
C ILE A 263 25.83 -33.01 8.36
N GLU A 264 25.29 -34.23 8.28
CA GLU A 264 24.29 -34.60 7.27
C GLU A 264 23.04 -33.72 7.37
N ARG A 265 22.56 -33.45 8.60
CA ARG A 265 21.42 -32.55 8.82
C ARG A 265 21.73 -31.13 8.35
N ILE A 266 22.88 -30.57 8.71
CA ILE A 266 23.28 -29.21 8.29
C ILE A 266 23.32 -29.11 6.76
N GLU A 267 23.95 -30.08 6.10
CA GLU A 267 24.11 -30.05 4.65
C GLU A 267 22.78 -30.21 3.92
N TYR A 268 21.90 -31.07 4.42
CA TYR A 268 20.54 -31.22 3.89
C TYR A 268 19.74 -29.91 3.97
N GLU A 269 19.74 -29.27 5.14
CA GLU A 269 19.01 -28.01 5.36
C GLU A 269 19.58 -26.86 4.53
N LEU A 270 20.91 -26.69 4.52
CA LEU A 270 21.58 -25.66 3.72
C LEU A 270 21.28 -25.83 2.23
N LYS A 271 21.29 -27.07 1.71
CA LYS A 271 20.95 -27.34 0.31
C LYS A 271 19.54 -26.85 -0.02
N ILE A 272 18.55 -27.17 0.80
CA ILE A 272 17.15 -26.76 0.55
C ILE A 272 17.01 -25.24 0.61
N ILE A 273 17.65 -24.58 1.59
CA ILE A 273 17.63 -23.11 1.71
C ILE A 273 18.26 -22.46 0.48
N THR A 274 19.36 -23.01 -0.02
CA THR A 274 20.05 -22.55 -1.23
C THR A 274 19.18 -22.76 -2.48
N ASP A 275 18.63 -23.96 -2.68
CA ASP A 275 17.80 -24.28 -3.86
C ASP A 275 16.55 -23.39 -3.94
N LYS A 276 16.01 -22.99 -2.78
CA LYS A 276 14.86 -22.08 -2.67
C LYS A 276 15.23 -20.59 -2.76
N GLY A 277 16.51 -20.24 -2.68
CA GLY A 277 16.97 -18.85 -2.67
C GLY A 277 16.65 -18.11 -1.37
N TYR A 278 16.47 -18.82 -0.25
CA TYR A 278 16.07 -18.23 1.04
C TYR A 278 17.26 -17.82 1.92
N ALA A 279 18.51 -18.01 1.49
CA ALA A 279 19.67 -17.60 2.28
C ALA A 279 19.64 -16.12 2.76
N PRO A 280 19.22 -15.11 1.96
CA PRO A 280 19.10 -13.73 2.43
C PRO A 280 18.15 -13.59 3.63
N TYR A 281 17.04 -14.34 3.63
CA TYR A 281 16.05 -14.31 4.71
C TYR A 281 16.65 -14.82 6.03
N PHE A 282 17.40 -15.93 5.98
CA PHE A 282 18.09 -16.47 7.16
C PHE A 282 19.19 -15.55 7.65
N LEU A 283 19.94 -14.89 6.75
CA LEU A 283 20.99 -13.95 7.13
C LEU A 283 20.43 -12.73 7.86
N VAL A 284 19.32 -12.16 7.37
CA VAL A 284 18.63 -11.05 8.03
C VAL A 284 18.12 -11.47 9.42
N ALA A 285 17.43 -12.61 9.53
CA ALA A 285 16.95 -13.10 10.81
C ALA A 285 18.09 -13.37 11.81
N ALA A 286 19.17 -14.02 11.37
CA ALA A 286 20.35 -14.28 12.20
C ALA A 286 21.05 -12.99 12.64
N ASP A 287 21.04 -11.96 11.81
CA ASP A 287 21.60 -10.66 12.14
C ASP A 287 20.79 -9.90 13.20
N LEU A 288 19.47 -9.86 13.07
CA LEU A 288 18.60 -9.27 14.08
C LEU A 288 18.81 -9.95 15.44
N LEU A 289 18.88 -11.29 15.47
CA LEU A 289 19.07 -12.04 16.71
C LEU A 289 20.47 -11.85 17.30
N ARG A 290 21.49 -11.83 16.44
CA ARG A 290 22.85 -11.51 16.86
C ARG A 290 22.94 -10.11 17.47
N TYR A 291 22.28 -9.12 16.89
CA TYR A 291 22.22 -7.77 17.48
C TYR A 291 21.56 -7.82 18.86
N ALA A 292 20.39 -8.46 18.98
CA ALA A 292 19.69 -8.60 20.24
C ALA A 292 20.57 -9.24 21.32
N HIS A 293 21.22 -10.37 21.02
CA HIS A 293 22.09 -11.08 21.97
C HIS A 293 23.30 -10.24 22.39
N ASN A 294 23.95 -9.55 21.44
CA ASN A 294 25.11 -8.70 21.73
C ASN A 294 24.75 -7.48 22.61
N HIS A 295 23.49 -7.04 22.61
CA HIS A 295 23.00 -5.94 23.43
C HIS A 295 22.25 -6.41 24.68
N GLY A 296 22.33 -7.69 25.01
CA GLY A 296 21.67 -8.28 26.18
C GLY A 296 20.15 -8.23 26.12
N ILE A 297 19.55 -8.16 24.93
CA ILE A 297 18.11 -8.24 24.73
C ILE A 297 17.71 -9.72 24.78
N LEU A 298 16.82 -10.06 25.71
CA LEU A 298 16.31 -11.42 25.84
C LEU A 298 15.42 -11.76 24.64
N THR A 299 15.59 -12.98 24.14
CA THR A 299 14.85 -13.50 23.00
C THR A 299 14.39 -14.92 23.31
N ASN A 300 13.28 -15.34 22.70
CA ASN A 300 12.75 -16.69 22.84
C ASN A 300 12.49 -17.31 21.46
N THR A 301 12.40 -18.63 21.42
CA THR A 301 12.10 -19.39 20.21
C THR A 301 10.62 -19.79 20.19
N ARG A 302 9.97 -19.63 19.04
CA ARG A 302 8.61 -20.11 18.80
C ARG A 302 8.46 -20.76 17.42
N GLY A 303 7.34 -21.46 17.28
CA GLY A 303 6.90 -21.99 15.99
C GLY A 303 7.84 -23.05 15.43
N SER A 304 7.70 -23.28 14.12
CA SER A 304 8.42 -24.37 13.46
C SER A 304 9.91 -24.13 13.30
N ALA A 305 10.39 -22.89 13.40
CA ALA A 305 11.81 -22.54 13.26
C ALA A 305 12.72 -23.31 14.23
N ALA A 306 12.20 -23.80 15.36
CA ALA A 306 12.92 -24.67 16.30
C ALA A 306 13.37 -26.02 15.70
N GLY A 307 12.77 -26.46 14.59
CA GLY A 307 13.10 -27.72 13.91
C GLY A 307 14.31 -27.68 12.99
N SER A 308 15.01 -26.55 12.88
CA SER A 308 16.15 -26.39 11.97
C SER A 308 17.48 -26.31 12.72
N MET A 309 18.45 -27.10 12.25
CA MET A 309 19.83 -27.03 12.72
C MET A 309 20.51 -25.76 12.23
N VAL A 310 20.16 -25.29 11.02
CA VAL A 310 20.64 -24.01 10.48
C VAL A 310 20.19 -22.83 11.35
N THR A 311 18.93 -22.78 11.79
CA THR A 311 18.45 -21.70 12.68
C THR A 311 19.11 -21.77 14.06
N TYR A 312 19.28 -22.97 14.62
CA TYR A 312 19.92 -23.16 15.93
C TYR A 312 21.40 -22.73 15.93
N LEU A 313 22.14 -23.12 14.91
CA LEU A 313 23.57 -22.83 14.80
C LEU A 313 23.85 -21.38 14.38
N SER A 314 22.98 -20.77 13.58
CA SER A 314 23.07 -19.33 13.26
C SER A 314 22.62 -18.43 14.41
N GLY A 315 22.06 -18.99 15.48
CA GLY A 315 21.61 -18.25 16.67
C GLY A 315 20.21 -17.66 16.54
N ILE A 316 19.47 -18.00 15.49
CA ILE A 316 18.05 -17.62 15.32
C ILE A 316 17.20 -18.29 16.40
N THR A 317 17.46 -19.57 16.70
CA THR A 317 16.78 -20.31 17.76
C THR A 317 17.73 -20.76 18.86
N THR A 318 17.15 -21.07 20.02
CA THR A 318 17.89 -21.52 21.21
C THR A 318 17.73 -23.02 21.47
N ILE A 319 16.88 -23.70 20.70
CA ILE A 319 16.52 -25.11 20.87
C ILE A 319 17.33 -25.99 19.91
N ASP A 320 17.96 -27.04 20.45
CA ASP A 320 18.67 -28.06 19.67
C ASP A 320 17.67 -29.04 19.03
N PRO A 321 17.48 -29.03 17.70
CA PRO A 321 16.48 -29.86 17.05
C PRO A 321 16.80 -31.36 17.08
N ILE A 322 18.08 -31.73 17.13
CA ILE A 322 18.47 -33.15 17.18
C ILE A 322 18.16 -33.71 18.55
N LYS A 323 18.53 -32.99 19.62
CA LYS A 323 18.27 -33.40 21.00
C LYS A 323 16.78 -33.64 21.28
N TYR A 324 15.91 -32.82 20.72
CA TYR A 324 14.46 -32.89 20.93
C TYR A 324 13.70 -33.56 19.77
N ALA A 325 14.41 -34.19 18.81
CA ALA A 325 13.83 -34.88 17.66
C ALA A 325 12.83 -34.03 16.86
N LEU A 326 13.16 -32.76 16.64
CA LEU A 326 12.31 -31.82 15.91
C LEU A 326 12.55 -31.94 14.39
N PRO A 327 11.49 -32.15 13.58
CA PRO A 327 11.63 -32.33 12.14
C PRO A 327 11.84 -31.00 11.40
N PHE A 328 12.78 -30.98 10.46
CA PHE A 328 13.06 -29.80 9.63
C PHE A 328 11.94 -29.52 8.63
N GLU A 329 11.33 -30.58 8.09
CA GLU A 329 10.31 -30.50 7.06
C GLU A 329 9.02 -29.84 7.59
N ARG A 330 8.83 -29.84 8.92
CA ARG A 330 7.74 -29.09 9.56
C ARG A 330 7.96 -27.57 9.49
N PHE A 331 9.20 -27.15 9.38
CA PHE A 331 9.63 -25.76 9.16
C PHE A 331 9.69 -25.42 7.69
N LEU A 332 10.56 -26.12 6.95
CA LEU A 332 10.80 -25.88 5.54
C LEU A 332 10.73 -27.20 4.76
N ASN A 333 9.56 -27.47 4.22
CA ASN A 333 9.36 -28.60 3.32
C ASN A 333 9.92 -28.27 1.91
N PRO A 334 10.74 -29.13 1.29
CA PRO A 334 11.21 -28.98 -0.09
C PRO A 334 10.11 -28.68 -1.12
N ASP A 335 8.91 -29.21 -0.91
CA ASP A 335 7.79 -29.07 -1.86
C ASP A 335 6.94 -27.81 -1.59
N ARG A 336 7.20 -27.08 -0.50
CA ARG A 336 6.47 -25.85 -0.19
C ARG A 336 6.90 -24.71 -1.12
N PRO A 337 5.96 -23.96 -1.74
CA PRO A 337 6.31 -22.86 -2.65
C PRO A 337 6.65 -21.55 -1.92
N SER A 338 6.20 -21.38 -0.68
CA SER A 338 6.41 -20.18 0.13
C SER A 338 7.60 -20.34 1.09
N PRO A 339 8.28 -19.22 1.45
CA PRO A 339 9.25 -19.21 2.52
C PRO A 339 8.60 -19.66 3.84
N PRO A 340 9.43 -20.16 4.77
CA PRO A 340 8.95 -20.47 6.11
C PRO A 340 8.82 -19.18 6.93
N ASP A 341 7.98 -19.21 7.96
CA ASP A 341 7.88 -18.09 8.91
C ASP A 341 8.89 -18.28 10.05
N ILE A 342 9.71 -17.25 10.28
CA ILE A 342 10.64 -17.12 11.40
C ILE A 342 10.17 -15.91 12.23
N ASP A 343 9.34 -16.19 13.24
CA ASP A 343 8.89 -15.19 14.21
C ASP A 343 9.91 -15.03 15.33
N LEU A 344 10.17 -13.77 15.73
CA LEU A 344 11.12 -13.43 16.78
C LEU A 344 10.37 -12.98 18.03
N ASP A 345 10.45 -13.76 19.10
CA ASP A 345 9.97 -13.32 20.41
C ASP A 345 11.10 -12.57 21.12
N ILE A 346 10.82 -11.32 21.51
CA ILE A 346 11.79 -10.38 22.06
C ILE A 346 11.19 -9.82 23.35
N ALA A 347 12.04 -9.47 24.32
CA ALA A 347 11.63 -8.73 25.51
C ALA A 347 10.75 -7.53 25.13
N ASP A 348 9.59 -7.42 25.77
CA ASP A 348 8.54 -6.46 25.44
C ASP A 348 8.99 -5.01 25.64
N ASP A 349 9.78 -4.76 26.69
CA ASP A 349 10.37 -3.47 27.03
C ASP A 349 11.53 -3.02 26.12
N ARG A 350 12.08 -3.93 25.30
CA ARG A 350 13.23 -3.65 24.41
C ARG A 350 12.98 -3.98 22.94
N ARG A 351 11.74 -4.34 22.57
CA ARG A 351 11.36 -4.64 21.17
C ARG A 351 11.68 -3.49 20.23
N ASP A 352 11.40 -2.26 20.65
CA ASP A 352 11.57 -1.07 19.80
C ASP A 352 13.03 -0.82 19.42
N GLU A 353 13.99 -1.21 20.27
CA GLU A 353 15.42 -1.10 19.96
C GLU A 353 15.80 -1.97 18.75
N LEU A 354 15.23 -3.18 18.65
CA LEU A 354 15.48 -4.05 17.51
C LEU A 354 14.78 -3.55 16.23
N ILE A 355 13.60 -2.95 16.38
CA ILE A 355 12.89 -2.31 15.26
C ILE A 355 13.73 -1.14 14.73
N GLU A 356 14.23 -0.27 15.60
CA GLU A 356 15.08 0.86 15.18
C GLU A 356 16.41 0.39 14.59
N TYR A 357 17.02 -0.68 15.11
CA TYR A 357 18.17 -1.32 14.47
C TYR A 357 17.84 -1.79 13.05
N ALA A 358 16.71 -2.49 12.88
CA ALA A 358 16.29 -2.98 11.57
C ALA A 358 16.06 -1.83 10.58
N ARG A 359 15.41 -0.75 11.01
CA ARG A 359 15.21 0.48 10.21
C ARG A 359 16.55 1.07 9.80
N HIS A 360 17.45 1.36 10.74
CA HIS A 360 18.75 1.94 10.42
C HIS A 360 19.60 1.08 9.50
N LYS A 361 19.55 -0.25 9.67
CA LYS A 361 20.39 -1.17 8.91
C LYS A 361 19.86 -1.46 7.52
N TYR A 362 18.54 -1.60 7.36
CA TYR A 362 17.92 -2.07 6.12
C TYR A 362 17.16 -0.98 5.36
N GLY A 363 17.02 0.22 5.93
CA GLY A 363 16.36 1.38 5.32
C GLY A 363 14.95 1.57 5.84
#